data_AF-A0A9P8UU17-F1
#
_entry.id   AF-A0A9P8UU17-F1
#
_cell.length_a   1.000
_cell.length_b   1.000
_cell.length_c   1.000
_cell.angle_alpha   90.00
_cell.angle_beta   90.00
_cell.angle_gamma   90.00
#
_symmetry.space_group_name_H-M   'P 1'
#
loop_
_entity.id
_entity.type
_entity.pdbx_description
1 polymer ?
#
loop_
_entity_poly.entity_id
_entity_poly.type
_entity_poly.pdbx_seq_one_letter_code
_entity_poly.pdbx_strand_id
1 'polypeptide(L)'
;MDPYQLLTERFTLDNKPLLLSATFSFAIGYLQYVYAIRLTLREGKGPIPFWMHQFYLAHDSTWAYLLNGAASRHDEHWFLRGTSTALLLWTCLEVFCIHRSVFKDRETTFSSLLGPNSSSRSVLQYTILMQLGMYSIVVLLILLIGEGCLMQWFCLTNVLIVIGPIHEYLRRGSRQGLSLGFCLVNVACVVWTFTPFSFWVLSIPEIFDQRAYYTIGLILGLCSIWAYLIVARYPPKTPRKDGKAPIW
;
A
#
# COMPACT_ATOMS: atom_id res chain seq x y z
N MET A 1 -18.18 22.89 4.72
CA MET A 1 -16.81 23.26 4.35
C MET A 1 -16.32 22.19 3.39
N ASP A 2 -15.84 22.56 2.21
CA ASP A 2 -15.32 21.57 1.25
C ASP A 2 -14.04 20.95 1.83
N PRO A 3 -14.00 19.62 2.06
CA PRO A 3 -12.85 19.00 2.69
C PRO A 3 -11.55 19.14 1.89
N TYR A 4 -11.64 19.31 0.56
CA TYR A 4 -10.45 19.47 -0.28
C TYR A 4 -9.90 20.89 -0.25
N GLN A 5 -10.71 21.88 0.12
CA GLN A 5 -10.26 23.27 0.26
C GLN A 5 -9.14 23.41 1.32
N LEU A 6 -9.26 22.72 2.45
CA LEU A 6 -8.21 22.70 3.46
C LEU A 6 -6.89 22.18 2.87
N LEU A 7 -6.95 21.12 2.05
CA LEU A 7 -5.77 20.54 1.44
C LEU A 7 -5.15 21.49 0.41
N THR A 8 -5.94 22.17 -0.42
CA THR A 8 -5.41 23.13 -1.39
C THR A 8 -4.76 24.34 -0.73
N GLU A 9 -5.33 24.83 0.37
CA GLU A 9 -4.76 25.94 1.15
C GLU A 9 -3.45 25.57 1.86
N ARG A 10 -3.27 24.30 2.23
CA ARG A 10 -2.06 23.82 2.93
C ARG A 10 -0.95 23.39 1.97
N PHE A 11 -1.30 22.74 0.86
CA PHE A 11 -0.36 22.25 -0.15
C PHE A 11 0.02 23.35 -1.15
N THR A 12 0.72 24.38 -0.65
CA THR A 12 1.31 25.44 -1.47
C THR A 12 2.78 25.15 -1.78
N LEU A 13 3.30 25.73 -2.87
CA LEU A 13 4.71 25.58 -3.26
C LEU A 13 5.69 26.15 -2.23
N ASP A 14 5.23 27.07 -1.38
CA ASP A 14 6.04 27.69 -0.32
C ASP A 14 6.10 26.85 0.96
N ASN A 15 5.19 25.89 1.14
CA ASN A 15 5.16 25.00 2.30
C ASN A 15 6.19 23.87 2.19
N LYS A 16 7.47 24.23 2.14
CA LYS A 16 8.60 23.30 1.93
C LYS A 16 8.61 22.13 2.91
N PRO A 17 8.33 22.28 4.22
CA PRO A 17 8.29 21.15 5.14
C PRO A 17 7.25 20.10 4.75
N LEU A 18 6.03 20.54 4.40
CA LEU A 18 4.96 19.64 3.95
C LEU A 18 5.32 18.93 2.65
N LEU A 19 5.84 19.67 1.67
CA LEU A 19 6.23 19.13 0.36
C LEU A 19 7.35 18.09 0.49
N LEU A 20 8.36 18.36 1.31
CA LEU A 20 9.46 17.44 1.56
C LEU A 20 8.94 16.16 2.20
N SER A 21 8.12 16.30 3.24
CA SER A 21 7.54 15.16 3.95
C SER A 21 6.65 14.30 3.04
N ALA A 22 5.78 14.94 2.24
CA ALA A 22 4.95 14.24 1.27
C ALA A 22 5.81 13.50 0.23
N THR A 23 6.85 14.16 -0.30
CA THR A 23 7.77 13.55 -1.28
C THR A 23 8.40 12.28 -0.74
N PHE A 24 8.89 12.29 0.51
CA PHE A 24 9.46 11.08 1.13
C PHE A 24 8.42 9.99 1.32
N SER A 25 7.21 10.32 1.79
CA SER A 25 6.16 9.33 1.96
C SER A 25 5.73 8.69 0.64
N PHE A 26 5.55 9.47 -0.43
CA PHE A 26 5.27 8.94 -1.77
C PHE A 26 6.43 8.08 -2.29
N ALA A 27 7.67 8.54 -2.13
CA ALA A 27 8.86 7.79 -2.58
C ALA A 27 8.99 6.43 -1.86
N ILE A 28 8.70 6.38 -0.56
CA ILE A 28 8.69 5.14 0.22
C ILE A 28 7.59 4.20 -0.28
N GLY A 29 6.38 4.72 -0.53
CA GLY A 29 5.30 3.95 -1.12
C GLY A 29 5.68 3.33 -2.48
N TYR A 30 6.29 4.12 -3.37
CA TYR A 30 6.77 3.60 -4.64
C TYR A 30 7.88 2.57 -4.47
N LEU A 31 8.77 2.76 -3.50
CA LEU A 31 9.83 1.80 -3.22
C LEU A 31 9.28 0.45 -2.74
N GLN A 32 8.19 0.43 -1.96
CA GLN A 32 7.48 -0.79 -1.60
C GLN A 32 7.01 -1.55 -2.87
N TYR A 33 6.42 -0.86 -3.83
CA TYR A 33 6.01 -1.47 -5.10
C TYR A 33 7.18 -1.90 -5.98
N VAL A 34 8.27 -1.15 -6.01
CA VAL A 34 9.50 -1.56 -6.71
C VAL A 34 9.98 -2.90 -6.17
N TYR A 35 10.04 -3.07 -4.85
CA TYR A 35 10.38 -4.37 -4.26
C TYR A 35 9.34 -5.44 -4.59
N ALA A 36 8.04 -5.14 -4.45
CA ALA A 36 6.97 -6.10 -4.74
C ALA A 36 7.03 -6.63 -6.18
N ILE A 37 7.17 -5.73 -7.16
CA ILE A 37 7.25 -6.07 -8.58
C ILE A 37 8.55 -6.82 -8.88
N ARG A 38 9.70 -6.33 -8.39
CA ARG A 38 10.98 -6.99 -8.66
C ARG A 38 11.03 -8.39 -8.06
N LEU A 39 10.51 -8.59 -6.86
CA LEU A 39 10.37 -9.93 -6.24
C LEU A 39 9.43 -10.81 -7.04
N THR A 40 8.27 -10.30 -7.44
CA THR A 40 7.31 -11.10 -8.20
C THR A 40 7.86 -11.51 -9.57
N LEU A 41 8.52 -10.59 -10.28
CA LEU A 41 9.17 -10.87 -11.57
C LEU A 41 10.36 -11.82 -11.44
N ARG A 42 11.25 -11.56 -10.47
CA ARG A 42 12.51 -12.30 -10.33
C ARG A 42 12.35 -13.61 -9.58
N GLU A 43 11.46 -13.70 -8.60
CA GLU A 43 11.33 -14.83 -7.69
C GLU A 43 10.00 -15.57 -7.82
N GLY A 44 9.08 -15.08 -8.67
CA GLY A 44 7.77 -15.69 -8.91
C GLY A 44 6.81 -15.55 -7.72
N LYS A 45 7.18 -14.73 -6.73
CA LYS A 45 6.43 -14.53 -5.48
C LYS A 45 6.65 -13.09 -5.01
N GLY A 46 5.56 -12.41 -4.66
CA GLY A 46 5.59 -11.07 -4.07
C GLY A 46 5.47 -11.10 -2.54
N PRO A 47 5.88 -10.03 -1.84
CA PRO A 47 5.78 -9.95 -0.38
C PRO A 47 4.38 -9.54 0.10
N ILE A 48 3.56 -8.95 -0.79
CA ILE A 48 2.24 -8.44 -0.47
C ILE A 48 1.19 -9.53 -0.77
N PRO A 49 0.25 -9.82 0.15
CA PRO A 49 -0.80 -10.81 -0.07
C PRO A 49 -1.83 -10.33 -1.09
N PHE A 50 -2.44 -11.28 -1.80
CA PHE A 50 -3.36 -11.00 -2.91
C PHE A 50 -4.54 -10.09 -2.54
N TRP A 51 -5.14 -10.28 -1.36
CA TRP A 51 -6.28 -9.47 -0.93
C TRP A 51 -5.92 -7.99 -0.77
N MET A 52 -4.66 -7.67 -0.43
CA MET A 52 -4.22 -6.28 -0.31
C MET A 52 -4.15 -5.62 -1.67
N HIS A 53 -3.67 -6.31 -2.70
CA HIS A 53 -3.70 -5.79 -4.06
C HIS A 53 -5.13 -5.49 -4.53
N GLN A 54 -6.11 -6.31 -4.15
CA GLN A 54 -7.53 -6.06 -4.44
C GLN A 54 -8.07 -4.84 -3.69
N PHE A 55 -7.70 -4.71 -2.41
CA PHE A 55 -8.08 -3.57 -1.57
C PHE A 55 -7.47 -2.26 -2.08
N TYR A 56 -6.16 -2.26 -2.36
CA TYR A 56 -5.46 -1.10 -2.91
C TYR A 56 -5.97 -0.75 -4.30
N LEU A 57 -6.30 -1.73 -5.16
CA LEU A 57 -6.96 -1.43 -6.43
C LEU A 57 -8.30 -0.70 -6.21
N ALA A 58 -9.14 -1.17 -5.29
CA ALA A 58 -10.40 -0.51 -4.98
C ALA A 58 -10.18 0.91 -4.42
N HIS A 59 -9.23 1.04 -3.49
CA HIS A 59 -8.89 2.29 -2.83
C HIS A 59 -8.32 3.32 -3.81
N ASP A 60 -7.25 2.98 -4.51
CA ASP A 60 -6.48 3.91 -5.34
C ASP A 60 -7.30 4.38 -6.54
N SER A 61 -8.05 3.49 -7.19
CA SER A 61 -8.91 3.89 -8.31
C SER A 61 -10.10 4.76 -7.87
N THR A 62 -10.71 4.47 -6.72
CA THR A 62 -11.78 5.29 -6.15
C THR A 62 -11.28 6.69 -5.83
N TRP A 63 -10.15 6.80 -5.12
CA TRP A 63 -9.58 8.10 -4.79
C TRP A 63 -9.00 8.82 -6.00
N ALA A 64 -8.44 8.12 -6.99
CA ALA A 64 -8.03 8.74 -8.24
C ALA A 64 -9.22 9.43 -8.93
N TYR A 65 -10.38 8.77 -8.98
CA TYR A 65 -11.61 9.33 -9.54
C TYR A 65 -12.12 10.53 -8.73
N LEU A 66 -12.22 10.41 -7.41
CA LEU A 66 -12.71 11.49 -6.55
C LEU A 66 -11.81 12.73 -6.60
N LEU A 67 -10.49 12.54 -6.52
CA LEU A 67 -9.51 13.63 -6.59
C LEU A 67 -9.45 14.28 -7.97
N ASN A 68 -9.69 13.51 -9.04
CA ASN A 68 -9.82 14.07 -10.38
C ASN A 68 -10.99 15.06 -10.46
N GLY A 69 -12.14 14.68 -9.90
CA GLY A 69 -13.31 15.57 -9.80
C GLY A 69 -13.07 16.76 -8.88
N ALA A 70 -12.40 16.55 -7.74
CA ALA A 70 -12.04 17.63 -6.81
C ALA A 70 -11.07 18.64 -7.44
N ALA A 71 -10.04 18.17 -8.17
CA ALA A 71 -9.11 19.03 -8.87
C ALA A 71 -9.83 19.99 -9.82
N SER A 72 -10.79 19.51 -10.61
CA SER A 72 -11.55 20.36 -11.53
C SER A 72 -12.49 21.36 -10.83
N ARG A 73 -12.85 21.13 -9.56
CA ARG A 73 -13.61 22.10 -8.74
C ARG A 73 -12.72 23.13 -8.03
N HIS A 74 -11.42 22.86 -7.93
CA HIS A 74 -10.44 23.73 -7.26
C HIS A 74 -9.37 24.20 -8.26
N ASP A 75 -9.79 24.74 -9.40
CA ASP A 75 -8.92 25.38 -10.40
C ASP A 75 -7.73 24.51 -10.84
N GLU A 76 -7.95 23.20 -10.97
CA GLU A 76 -6.93 22.22 -11.33
C GLU A 76 -5.73 22.20 -10.36
N HIS A 77 -5.99 22.42 -9.07
CA HIS A 77 -4.97 22.47 -8.03
C HIS A 77 -3.98 21.30 -8.13
N TRP A 78 -2.70 21.64 -8.27
CA TRP A 78 -1.62 20.72 -8.62
C TRP A 78 -1.53 19.51 -7.68
N PHE A 79 -1.78 19.69 -6.38
CA PHE A 79 -1.72 18.59 -5.41
C PHE A 79 -2.82 17.56 -5.64
N LEU A 80 -4.06 18.01 -5.90
CA LEU A 80 -5.20 17.11 -6.13
C LEU A 80 -5.03 16.38 -7.46
N ARG A 81 -4.68 17.12 -8.52
CA ARG A 81 -4.40 16.58 -9.86
C ARG A 81 -3.22 15.61 -9.86
N GLY A 82 -2.12 15.99 -9.20
CA GLY A 82 -0.91 15.19 -9.08
C GLY A 82 -1.15 13.92 -8.29
N THR A 83 -1.84 14.01 -7.15
CA THR A 83 -2.19 12.83 -6.32
C THR A 83 -3.14 11.90 -7.06
N SER A 84 -4.17 12.43 -7.74
CA SER A 84 -5.05 11.63 -8.61
C SER A 84 -4.28 10.86 -9.67
N THR A 85 -3.36 11.53 -10.36
CA THR A 85 -2.51 10.91 -11.39
C THR A 85 -1.60 9.84 -10.79
N ALA A 86 -1.00 10.11 -9.63
CA ALA A 86 -0.15 9.16 -8.93
C ALA A 86 -0.93 7.89 -8.54
N LEU A 87 -2.13 8.04 -7.97
CA LEU A 87 -3.01 6.92 -7.62
C LEU A 87 -3.46 6.11 -8.85
N LEU A 88 -3.65 6.75 -10.00
CA LEU A 88 -3.90 6.03 -11.25
C LEU A 88 -2.71 5.17 -11.66
N LEU A 89 -1.48 5.64 -11.46
CA LEU A 89 -0.28 4.82 -11.68
C LEU A 89 -0.26 3.63 -10.72
N TRP A 90 -0.55 3.83 -9.43
CA TRP A 90 -0.68 2.75 -8.44
C TRP A 90 -1.73 1.72 -8.85
N THR A 91 -2.90 2.17 -9.30
CA THR A 91 -3.97 1.33 -9.85
C THR A 91 -3.45 0.42 -10.98
N CYS A 92 -2.63 0.95 -11.90
CA CYS A 92 -2.03 0.14 -12.96
C CYS A 92 -1.05 -0.92 -12.41
N LEU A 93 -0.25 -0.57 -11.39
CA LEU A 93 0.64 -1.53 -10.73
C LEU A 93 -0.17 -2.65 -10.04
N GLU A 94 -1.34 -2.33 -9.50
CA GLU A 94 -2.22 -3.32 -8.87
C GLU A 94 -2.89 -4.25 -9.85
N VAL A 95 -3.37 -3.72 -10.96
CA VAL A 95 -3.87 -4.57 -12.06
C VAL A 95 -2.76 -5.52 -12.51
N PHE A 96 -1.51 -5.06 -12.61
CA PHE A 96 -0.37 -5.92 -12.96
C PHE A 96 -0.13 -7.03 -11.92
N CYS A 97 -0.09 -6.70 -10.63
CA CYS A 97 0.12 -7.67 -9.55
C CYS A 97 -1.01 -8.71 -9.47
N ILE A 98 -2.26 -8.26 -9.61
CA ILE A 98 -3.45 -9.11 -9.64
C ILE A 98 -3.41 -10.05 -10.84
N HIS A 99 -3.19 -9.52 -12.04
CA HIS A 99 -3.09 -10.31 -13.27
C HIS A 99 -2.03 -11.41 -13.11
N ARG A 100 -0.85 -11.07 -12.60
CA ARG A 100 0.21 -12.05 -12.40
C ARG A 100 -0.17 -13.11 -11.37
N SER A 101 -0.80 -12.73 -10.27
CA SER A 101 -1.28 -13.65 -9.24
C SER A 101 -2.32 -14.64 -9.78
N VAL A 102 -3.23 -14.19 -10.65
CA VAL A 102 -4.30 -15.01 -11.24
C VAL A 102 -3.78 -15.95 -12.32
N PHE A 103 -2.87 -15.49 -13.19
CA PHE A 103 -2.48 -16.23 -14.40
C PHE A 103 -1.11 -16.91 -14.34
N LYS A 104 -0.19 -16.45 -13.48
CA LYS A 104 1.17 -17.01 -13.38
C LYS A 104 1.39 -17.71 -12.05
N ASP A 105 0.99 -17.06 -10.96
CA ASP A 105 1.33 -17.52 -9.60
C ASP A 105 0.12 -18.16 -8.89
N ARG A 106 -0.86 -18.63 -9.67
CA ARG A 106 -2.18 -19.10 -9.21
C ARG A 106 -2.11 -20.13 -8.10
N GLU A 107 -1.29 -21.17 -8.29
CA GLU A 107 -1.20 -22.26 -7.33
C GLU A 107 -0.62 -21.78 -6.00
N THR A 108 0.39 -20.90 -6.05
CA THR A 108 1.01 -20.36 -4.83
C THR A 108 0.04 -19.45 -4.08
N THR A 109 -0.78 -18.69 -4.81
CA THR A 109 -1.69 -17.70 -4.21
C THR A 109 -2.97 -18.32 -3.68
N PHE A 110 -3.60 -19.24 -4.42
CA PHE A 110 -4.97 -19.67 -4.16
C PHE A 110 -5.11 -21.09 -3.61
N SER A 111 -4.06 -21.92 -3.62
CA SER A 111 -4.15 -23.32 -3.16
C SER A 111 -4.64 -23.44 -1.72
N SER A 112 -4.25 -22.52 -0.83
CA SER A 112 -4.70 -22.51 0.56
C SER A 112 -6.16 -22.06 0.75
N LEU A 113 -6.76 -21.42 -0.25
CA LEU A 113 -8.11 -20.84 -0.18
C LEU A 113 -9.14 -21.67 -0.94
N LEU A 114 -8.77 -22.12 -2.13
CA LEU A 114 -9.64 -22.81 -3.09
C LEU A 114 -9.25 -24.28 -3.30
N GLY A 115 -8.26 -24.77 -2.56
CA GLY A 115 -7.70 -26.11 -2.70
C GLY A 115 -6.66 -26.23 -3.82
N PRO A 116 -5.85 -27.31 -3.81
CA PRO A 116 -4.81 -27.52 -4.82
C PRO A 116 -5.41 -27.65 -6.23
N ASN A 117 -4.65 -27.24 -7.25
CA ASN A 117 -5.06 -27.26 -8.66
C ASN A 117 -6.37 -26.49 -8.95
N SER A 118 -6.59 -25.35 -8.30
CA SER A 118 -7.81 -24.56 -8.48
C SER A 118 -8.01 -24.18 -9.96
N SER A 119 -9.23 -24.38 -10.47
CA SER A 119 -9.57 -24.04 -11.86
C SER A 119 -9.47 -22.53 -12.13
N SER A 120 -9.12 -22.15 -13.36
CA SER A 120 -9.07 -20.72 -13.76
C SER A 120 -10.39 -20.00 -13.49
N ARG A 121 -11.52 -20.69 -13.70
CA ARG A 121 -12.86 -20.15 -13.48
C ARG A 121 -13.12 -19.84 -12.01
N SER A 122 -12.78 -20.77 -11.11
CA SER A 122 -12.96 -20.57 -9.66
C SER A 122 -12.10 -19.41 -9.15
N VAL A 123 -10.85 -19.32 -9.59
CA VAL A 123 -9.95 -18.21 -9.22
C VAL A 123 -10.46 -16.86 -9.74
N LEU A 124 -10.94 -16.82 -10.99
CA LEU A 124 -11.50 -15.58 -11.56
C LEU A 124 -12.79 -15.16 -10.84
N GLN A 125 -13.68 -16.11 -10.52
CA GLN A 125 -14.89 -15.84 -9.74
C GLN A 125 -14.55 -15.30 -8.35
N TYR A 126 -13.62 -15.94 -7.64
CA TYR A 126 -13.14 -15.45 -6.34
C TYR A 126 -12.56 -14.04 -6.46
N THR A 127 -11.71 -13.81 -7.46
CA THR A 127 -11.08 -12.50 -7.69
C THR A 127 -12.13 -11.40 -7.91
N ILE A 128 -13.11 -11.64 -8.79
CA ILE A 128 -14.16 -10.66 -9.08
C ILE A 128 -15.02 -10.39 -7.84
N LEU A 129 -15.47 -11.43 -7.15
CA LEU A 129 -16.31 -11.28 -5.95
C LEU A 129 -15.56 -10.55 -4.83
N MET A 130 -14.28 -10.87 -4.62
CA MET A 130 -13.43 -10.20 -3.65
C MET A 130 -13.21 -8.73 -4.04
N GLN A 131 -12.97 -8.42 -5.32
CA GLN A 131 -12.82 -7.06 -5.79
C GLN A 131 -14.08 -6.23 -5.56
N LEU A 132 -15.26 -6.78 -5.87
CA LEU A 132 -16.54 -6.13 -5.62
C LEU A 132 -16.73 -5.85 -4.12
N GLY A 133 -16.42 -6.83 -3.27
CA GLY A 133 -16.43 -6.66 -1.82
C GLY A 133 -15.48 -5.54 -1.35
N MET A 134 -14.28 -5.45 -1.91
CA MET A 134 -13.32 -4.40 -1.59
C MET A 134 -13.82 -3.01 -1.99
N TYR A 135 -14.41 -2.86 -3.18
CA TYR A 135 -15.07 -1.61 -3.58
C TYR A 135 -16.23 -1.26 -2.66
N SER A 136 -17.06 -2.25 -2.27
CA SER A 136 -18.15 -2.02 -1.32
C SER A 136 -17.62 -1.48 0.01
N ILE A 137 -16.54 -2.03 0.55
CA ILE A 137 -15.92 -1.54 1.80
C ILE A 137 -15.44 -0.09 1.63
N VAL A 138 -14.66 0.20 0.57
CA VAL A 138 -14.10 1.52 0.33
C VAL A 138 -15.21 2.57 0.15
N VAL A 139 -16.15 2.31 -0.75
CA VAL A 139 -17.25 3.24 -1.05
C VAL A 139 -18.16 3.42 0.18
N LEU A 140 -18.51 2.34 0.88
CA LEU A 140 -19.36 2.44 2.08
C LEU A 140 -18.71 3.31 3.16
N LEU A 141 -17.41 3.11 3.43
CA LEU A 141 -16.70 3.90 4.43
C LEU A 141 -16.57 5.37 4.01
N ILE A 142 -16.36 5.66 2.72
CA ILE A 142 -16.39 7.04 2.21
C ILE A 142 -17.79 7.64 2.38
N LEU A 143 -18.86 6.89 2.11
CA LEU A 143 -20.24 7.36 2.31
C LEU A 143 -20.56 7.65 3.78
N LEU A 144 -20.02 6.85 4.70
CA LEU A 144 -20.27 7.00 6.15
C LEU A 144 -19.46 8.13 6.78
N ILE A 145 -18.21 8.33 6.36
CA ILE A 145 -17.27 9.29 6.98
C ILE A 145 -17.25 10.62 6.20
N GLY A 146 -17.56 10.58 4.90
CA GLY A 146 -17.48 11.70 3.97
C GLY A 146 -16.14 11.76 3.23
N GLU A 147 -16.12 12.43 2.08
CA GLU A 147 -14.94 12.53 1.20
C GLU A 147 -13.70 13.20 1.85
N GLY A 148 -13.88 13.90 2.98
CA GLY A 148 -12.76 14.48 3.72
C GLY A 148 -11.86 13.48 4.45
N CYS A 149 -12.16 12.19 4.36
CA CYS A 149 -11.35 11.15 4.98
C CYS A 149 -10.11 10.71 4.15
N LEU A 150 -9.79 11.39 3.04
CA LEU A 150 -8.67 11.06 2.15
C LEU A 150 -7.37 10.77 2.92
N MET A 151 -6.98 11.68 3.81
CA MET A 151 -5.73 11.58 4.54
C MET A 151 -5.73 10.39 5.51
N GLN A 152 -6.87 10.10 6.13
CA GLN A 152 -7.07 8.96 7.01
C GLN A 152 -6.96 7.65 6.23
N TRP A 153 -7.48 7.62 5.00
CA TRP A 153 -7.31 6.49 4.10
C TRP A 153 -5.85 6.27 3.68
N PHE A 154 -5.14 7.33 3.32
CA PHE A 154 -3.70 7.23 3.02
C PHE A 154 -2.90 6.76 4.24
N CYS A 155 -3.29 7.19 5.45
CA CYS A 155 -2.67 6.66 6.67
C CYS A 155 -3.00 5.18 6.84
N LEU A 156 -4.25 4.78 6.59
CA LEU A 156 -4.70 3.39 6.72
C LEU A 156 -3.96 2.46 5.76
N THR A 157 -3.73 2.86 4.51
CA THR A 157 -2.97 2.02 3.56
C THR A 157 -1.53 1.79 4.05
N ASN A 158 -0.91 2.79 4.68
CA ASN A 158 0.40 2.65 5.35
C ASN A 158 0.36 1.75 6.59
N VAL A 159 -0.73 1.76 7.36
CA VAL A 159 -0.93 0.79 8.44
C VAL A 159 -1.02 -0.64 7.87
N LEU A 160 -1.80 -0.81 6.81
CA LEU A 160 -2.04 -2.12 6.19
C LEU A 160 -0.79 -2.69 5.53
N ILE A 161 0.06 -1.87 4.90
CA ILE A 161 1.30 -2.36 4.27
C ILE A 161 2.32 -2.85 5.30
N VAL A 162 2.24 -2.35 6.53
CA VAL A 162 3.09 -2.80 7.64
C VAL A 162 2.59 -4.12 8.22
N ILE A 163 1.27 -4.25 8.44
CA ILE A 163 0.69 -5.43 9.12
C ILE A 163 0.39 -6.57 8.14
N GLY A 164 -0.27 -6.26 7.02
CA GLY A 164 -0.83 -7.27 6.13
C GLY A 164 0.18 -8.28 5.59
N PRO A 165 1.39 -7.87 5.17
CA PRO A 165 2.43 -8.80 4.74
C PRO A 165 2.95 -9.74 5.83
N ILE A 166 2.85 -9.38 7.12
CA ILE A 166 3.39 -10.19 8.23
C ILE A 166 2.79 -11.60 8.22
N HIS A 167 1.48 -11.73 8.01
CA HIS A 167 0.85 -13.04 7.94
C HIS A 167 1.47 -13.90 6.82
N GLU A 168 1.74 -13.29 5.67
CA GLU A 168 2.39 -13.97 4.55
C GLU A 168 3.83 -14.36 4.86
N TYR A 169 4.55 -13.55 5.64
CA TYR A 169 5.92 -13.86 6.07
C TYR A 169 5.94 -15.10 6.95
N LEU A 170 5.08 -15.12 7.96
CA LEU A 170 4.93 -16.23 8.90
C LEU A 170 4.48 -17.52 8.20
N ARG A 171 3.50 -17.42 7.31
CA ARG A 171 2.98 -18.55 6.54
C ARG A 171 4.04 -19.20 5.66
N ARG A 172 4.95 -18.40 5.09
CA ARG A 172 6.01 -18.92 4.21
C ARG A 172 7.18 -19.53 4.96
N GLY A 173 7.54 -18.99 6.12
CA GLY A 173 8.70 -19.48 6.90
C GLY A 173 10.02 -19.44 6.12
N SER A 174 10.11 -18.62 5.07
CA SER A 174 11.21 -18.60 4.10
C SER A 174 11.39 -17.20 3.54
N ARG A 175 12.63 -16.82 3.20
CA ARG A 175 12.89 -15.54 2.52
C ARG A 175 12.44 -15.53 1.05
N GLN A 176 12.05 -16.66 0.46
CA GLN A 176 11.66 -16.71 -0.94
C GLN A 176 10.45 -15.81 -1.25
N GLY A 177 10.61 -14.83 -2.14
CA GLY A 177 9.58 -13.83 -2.44
C GLY A 177 9.38 -12.76 -1.36
N LEU A 178 10.27 -12.71 -0.36
CA LEU A 178 10.35 -11.67 0.67
C LEU A 178 11.69 -10.93 0.53
N SER A 179 11.85 -9.75 1.11
CA SER A 179 13.13 -9.02 1.07
C SER A 179 13.33 -8.31 2.40
N LEU A 180 14.57 -8.34 2.90
CA LEU A 180 14.98 -7.54 4.04
C LEU A 180 14.93 -6.06 3.69
N GLY A 181 15.26 -5.71 2.44
CA GLY A 181 15.04 -4.38 1.88
C GLY A 181 13.58 -3.94 2.00
N PHE A 182 12.62 -4.76 1.56
CA PHE A 182 11.18 -4.46 1.71
C PHE A 182 10.79 -4.26 3.18
N CYS A 183 11.31 -5.08 4.09
CA CYS A 183 11.05 -4.93 5.53
C CYS A 183 11.61 -3.59 6.08
N LEU A 184 12.82 -3.18 5.67
CA LEU A 184 13.37 -1.88 6.05
C LEU A 184 12.56 -0.72 5.48
N VAL A 185 12.04 -0.86 4.26
CA VAL A 185 11.16 0.15 3.67
C VAL A 185 9.86 0.27 4.47
N ASN A 186 9.32 -0.84 5.00
CA ASN A 186 8.17 -0.78 5.92
C ASN A 186 8.51 -0.07 7.25
N VAL A 187 9.71 -0.26 7.79
CA VAL A 187 10.17 0.50 8.97
C VAL A 187 10.23 2.00 8.64
N ALA A 188 10.82 2.36 7.50
CA ALA A 188 10.88 3.75 7.03
C ALA A 188 9.48 4.34 6.81
N CYS A 189 8.54 3.55 6.27
CA CYS A 189 7.14 3.92 6.10
C CYS A 189 6.50 4.31 7.44
N VAL A 190 6.69 3.51 8.49
CA VAL A 190 6.18 3.86 9.84
C VAL A 190 6.78 5.17 10.33
N VAL A 191 8.10 5.34 10.24
CA VAL A 191 8.78 6.57 10.70
C VAL A 191 8.25 7.80 9.97
N TRP A 192 8.14 7.76 8.65
CA TRP A 192 7.66 8.89 7.86
C TRP A 192 6.15 9.11 7.95
N THR A 193 5.40 8.15 8.45
CA THR A 193 3.96 8.29 8.70
C THR A 193 3.70 8.89 10.08
N PHE A 194 4.28 8.31 11.13
CA PHE A 194 3.88 8.61 12.52
C PHE A 194 4.83 9.54 13.28
N THR A 195 5.63 10.33 12.58
CA THR A 195 6.46 11.38 13.20
C THR A 195 5.73 12.73 13.20
N PRO A 196 6.06 13.67 14.11
CA PRO A 196 5.42 14.98 14.15
C PRO A 196 5.64 15.82 12.88
N PHE A 197 6.66 15.50 12.09
CA PHE A 197 6.94 16.15 10.81
C PHE A 197 6.34 15.40 9.61
N SER A 198 5.50 14.38 9.84
CA SER A 198 4.85 13.65 8.75
C SER A 198 3.87 14.55 8.00
N PHE A 199 3.65 14.25 6.71
CA PHE A 199 2.78 15.10 5.91
C PHE A 199 1.32 15.03 6.39
N TRP A 200 0.92 13.98 7.12
CA TRP A 200 -0.37 13.90 7.80
C TRP A 200 -0.49 14.95 8.91
N VAL A 201 0.50 15.01 9.82
CA VAL A 201 0.51 16.00 10.91
C VAL A 201 0.62 17.41 10.36
N LEU A 202 1.46 17.62 9.34
CA LEU A 202 1.65 18.94 8.74
C LEU A 202 0.45 19.44 7.90
N SER A 203 -0.39 18.54 7.40
CA SER A 203 -1.57 18.91 6.59
C SER A 203 -2.84 19.06 7.43
N ILE A 204 -3.07 18.14 8.38
CA ILE A 204 -4.28 18.12 9.23
C ILE A 204 -3.90 17.79 10.68
N PRO A 205 -3.23 18.71 11.40
CA PRO A 205 -2.76 18.45 12.78
C PRO A 205 -3.91 18.15 13.74
N GLU A 206 -5.11 18.67 13.50
CA GLU A 206 -6.29 18.46 14.37
C GLU A 206 -6.67 16.97 14.49
N ILE A 207 -6.32 16.18 13.47
CA ILE A 207 -6.60 14.74 13.41
C ILE A 207 -5.35 13.92 13.78
N PHE A 208 -4.18 14.32 13.27
CA PHE A 208 -2.98 13.50 13.34
C PHE A 208 -2.00 13.90 14.45
N ASP A 209 -2.04 15.13 14.97
CA ASP A 209 -1.21 15.54 16.11
C ASP A 209 -1.83 15.13 17.46
N GLN A 210 -2.12 13.84 17.58
CA GLN A 210 -2.77 13.27 18.76
C GLN A 210 -1.91 12.17 19.38
N ARG A 211 -1.97 12.04 20.71
CA ARG A 211 -1.25 10.99 21.46
C ARG A 211 -1.54 9.58 20.92
N ALA A 212 -2.79 9.33 20.51
CA ALA A 212 -3.20 8.06 19.93
C ALA A 212 -2.47 7.76 18.61
N TYR A 213 -2.30 8.77 17.74
CA TYR A 213 -1.59 8.64 16.47
C TYR A 213 -0.15 8.17 16.68
N TYR A 214 0.59 8.86 17.56
CA TYR A 214 1.97 8.51 17.88
C TYR A 214 2.10 7.15 18.59
N THR A 215 1.12 6.79 19.43
CA THR A 215 1.08 5.48 20.10
C THR A 215 0.91 4.34 19.09
N ILE A 216 0.01 4.51 18.11
CA ILE A 216 -0.17 3.56 17.01
C ILE A 216 1.14 3.45 16.22
N GLY A 217 1.79 4.57 15.92
CA GLY A 217 3.10 4.60 15.27
C GLY A 217 4.17 3.80 16.01
N LEU A 218 4.26 3.94 17.33
CA LEU A 218 5.18 3.16 18.15
C LEU A 218 4.90 1.65 18.05
N ILE A 219 3.63 1.25 18.17
CA ILE A 219 3.23 -0.16 18.07
C ILE A 219 3.59 -0.72 16.68
N LEU A 220 3.27 0.01 15.61
CA LEU A 220 3.62 -0.39 14.24
C LEU A 220 5.14 -0.41 14.00
N GLY A 221 5.88 0.49 14.66
CA GLY A 221 7.34 0.51 14.63
C GLY A 221 7.90 -0.78 15.20
N LEU A 222 7.44 -1.16 16.39
CA LEU A 222 7.82 -2.43 17.02
C LEU A 222 7.43 -3.64 16.16
N CYS A 223 6.22 -3.66 15.59
CA CYS A 223 5.76 -4.73 14.70
C CYS A 223 6.64 -4.84 13.43
N SER A 224 6.98 -3.72 12.80
CA SER A 224 7.79 -3.70 11.57
C SER A 224 9.24 -4.14 11.83
N ILE A 225 9.84 -3.72 12.95
CA ILE A 225 11.16 -4.17 13.39
C ILE A 225 11.13 -5.67 13.70
N TRP A 226 10.13 -6.13 14.44
CA TRP A 226 9.95 -7.56 14.73
C TRP A 226 9.80 -8.40 13.45
N ALA A 227 9.01 -7.93 12.48
CA ALA A 227 8.87 -8.59 11.18
C ALA A 227 10.20 -8.68 10.43
N TYR A 228 11.00 -7.60 10.42
CA TYR A 228 12.35 -7.61 9.87
C TYR A 228 13.23 -8.68 10.55
N LEU A 229 13.23 -8.73 11.89
CA LEU A 229 14.05 -9.67 12.66
C LEU A 229 13.65 -11.13 12.40
N ILE A 230 12.36 -11.42 12.22
CA ILE A 230 11.88 -12.75 11.84
C ILE A 230 12.36 -13.14 10.45
N VAL A 231 12.17 -12.26 9.45
CA VAL A 231 12.61 -12.54 8.08
C VAL A 231 14.13 -12.70 8.02
N ALA A 232 14.88 -11.95 8.82
CA ALA A 232 16.31 -12.08 8.98
C ALA A 232 16.75 -13.42 9.61
N ARG A 233 15.86 -14.18 10.23
CA ARG A 233 16.16 -15.54 10.74
C ARG A 233 15.75 -16.65 9.79
N TYR A 234 14.93 -16.37 8.78
CA TYR A 234 14.52 -17.38 7.82
C TYR A 234 15.67 -17.89 6.95
N PRO A 235 15.57 -19.13 6.43
CA PRO A 235 16.56 -19.71 5.53
C PRO A 235 16.89 -18.75 4.37
N PRO A 236 18.18 -18.64 3.98
CA PRO A 236 18.57 -17.83 2.83
C PRO A 236 17.84 -18.23 1.55
N LYS A 237 17.71 -17.28 0.62
CA LYS A 237 17.09 -17.53 -0.68
C LYS A 237 17.90 -18.53 -1.48
N THR A 238 17.22 -19.48 -2.10
CA THR A 238 17.86 -20.40 -3.04
C THR A 238 18.10 -19.69 -4.37
N PRO A 239 19.30 -19.80 -4.97
CA PRO A 239 19.55 -19.28 -6.31
C PRO A 239 18.59 -19.93 -7.31
N ARG A 240 18.02 -19.14 -8.22
CA ARG A 240 17.22 -19.70 -9.32
C ARG A 240 18.12 -20.47 -10.29
N LYS A 241 17.52 -21.46 -10.96
CA LYS A 241 18.17 -22.23 -12.03
C LYS A 241 18.63 -21.36 -13.22
N ASP A 242 18.11 -20.13 -13.34
CA ASP A 242 18.50 -19.16 -14.38
C ASP A 242 19.72 -18.30 -14.00
N GLY A 243 20.36 -18.57 -12.86
CA GLY A 243 21.60 -17.91 -12.43
C GLY A 243 21.43 -16.48 -11.92
N LYS A 244 20.20 -15.92 -11.90
CA LYS A 244 19.98 -14.55 -11.42
C LYS A 244 20.05 -14.48 -9.89
N ALA A 245 20.82 -13.51 -9.39
CA ALA A 245 20.97 -13.29 -7.96
C ALA A 245 19.62 -12.88 -7.30
N PRO A 246 19.28 -13.48 -6.15
CA PRO A 246 18.07 -13.13 -5.40
C PRO A 246 18.11 -11.67 -4.95
N ILE A 247 16.94 -11.07 -4.73
CA ILE A 247 16.85 -9.70 -4.21
C ILE A 247 17.09 -9.75 -2.71
N TRP A 248 17.88 -8.84 -2.16
CA TRP A 248 18.11 -8.78 -0.72
C TRP A 248 16.90 -8.22 0.00
#